data_AF-A0A1Z8N2G0-F1
#
_entry.id   AF-A0A1Z8N2G0-F1
#
_cell.length_a   1.000
_cell.length_b   1.000
_cell.length_c   1.000
_cell.angle_alpha   90.00
_cell.angle_beta   90.00
_cell.angle_gamma   90.00
#
_symmetry.space_group_name_H-M   'P 1'
#
loop_
_entity.id
_entity.type
_entity.pdbx_description
1 polymer ?
#
loop_
_entity_poly.entity_id
_entity_poly.type
_entity_poly.pdbx_seq_one_letter_code
_entity_poly.pdbx_strand_id
1 'polypeptide(L)'
;MEECLNKIRNLIGVPFKIGTVESKSIDVIEWENRTLEKLVLKSPGNILIPALLFRNRTKHDHNGQSIIYIHHQGKHVEANKEIEELLENSRLVLAIDVRGIGEIRDESSNTKYHSHDHRVNTVSMHIGRSLFGQRVEDILTAIKYL
;
A
#
# COMPACT_ATOMS: atom_id res chain seq x y z
N MET A 1 19.15 -17.59 -8.67
CA MET A 1 18.35 -16.40 -8.25
C MET A 1 16.91 -16.79 -7.94
N GLU A 2 16.24 -17.53 -8.83
CA GLU A 2 14.85 -18.00 -8.65
C GLU A 2 14.62 -18.85 -7.39
N GLU A 3 15.55 -19.76 -7.07
CA GLU A 3 15.50 -20.58 -5.85
C GLU A 3 15.50 -19.73 -4.57
N CYS A 4 16.31 -18.66 -4.53
CA CYS A 4 16.38 -17.74 -3.40
C CYS A 4 15.06 -16.99 -3.21
N LEU A 5 14.49 -16.45 -4.30
CA LEU A 5 13.19 -15.76 -4.26
C LEU A 5 12.05 -16.68 -3.81
N ASN A 6 12.03 -17.92 -4.29
CA ASN A 6 11.03 -18.91 -3.87
C ASN A 6 11.18 -19.25 -2.39
N LYS A 7 12.41 -19.40 -1.90
CA LYS A 7 12.69 -19.62 -0.48
C LYS A 7 12.21 -18.45 0.37
N ILE A 8 12.49 -17.21 -0.04
CA ILE A 8 12.03 -15.99 0.66
C ILE A 8 10.50 -15.96 0.69
N ARG A 9 9.83 -16.14 -0.45
CA ARG A 9 8.35 -16.17 -0.53
C ARG A 9 7.73 -17.17 0.44
N ASN A 10 8.28 -18.38 0.47
CA ASN A 10 7.83 -19.44 1.38
C ASN A 10 8.04 -19.04 2.85
N LEU A 11 9.20 -18.49 3.21
CA LEU A 11 9.52 -18.10 4.59
C LEU A 11 8.61 -16.99 5.12
N ILE A 12 8.26 -16.01 4.27
CA ILE A 12 7.42 -14.88 4.69
C ILE A 12 5.92 -15.15 4.53
N GLY A 13 5.53 -16.21 3.81
CA GLY A 13 4.13 -16.58 3.59
C GLY A 13 3.41 -15.72 2.55
N VAL A 14 4.15 -15.22 1.55
CA VAL A 14 3.60 -14.49 0.40
C VAL A 14 3.11 -15.49 -0.66
N PRO A 15 1.90 -15.33 -1.19
CA PRO A 15 1.39 -16.23 -2.23
C PRO A 15 2.20 -16.10 -3.53
N PHE A 16 2.36 -17.22 -4.25
CA PHE A 16 3.05 -17.24 -5.54
C PHE A 16 2.33 -16.43 -6.62
N LYS A 17 1.02 -16.27 -6.49
CA LYS A 17 0.19 -15.51 -7.41
C LYS A 17 -0.69 -14.56 -6.62
N ILE A 18 -0.58 -13.27 -6.93
CA ILE A 18 -1.51 -12.25 -6.43
C ILE A 18 -2.85 -12.43 -7.14
N GLY A 19 -3.93 -12.46 -6.36
CA GLY A 19 -5.30 -12.58 -6.83
C GLY A 19 -5.73 -11.44 -7.75
N THR A 20 -6.94 -11.50 -8.29
CA THR A 20 -7.53 -10.35 -8.99
C THR A 20 -7.65 -9.18 -8.02
N VAL A 21 -7.37 -7.97 -8.52
CA VAL A 21 -7.46 -6.74 -7.72
C VAL A 21 -8.63 -5.92 -8.23
N GLU A 22 -9.60 -5.67 -7.37
CA GLU A 22 -10.68 -4.73 -7.59
C GLU A 22 -10.30 -3.40 -6.93
N SER A 23 -10.63 -2.28 -7.57
CA SER A 23 -10.53 -0.96 -6.96
C SER A 23 -11.91 -0.33 -6.85
N LYS A 24 -12.11 0.44 -5.77
CA LYS A 24 -13.30 1.27 -5.59
C LYS A 24 -12.84 2.70 -5.33
N SER A 25 -13.18 3.61 -6.26
CA SER A 25 -13.04 5.04 -6.04
C SER A 25 -14.04 5.50 -4.98
N ILE A 26 -13.55 6.25 -4.00
CA ILE A 26 -14.34 6.80 -2.88
C ILE A 26 -14.59 8.28 -3.10
N ASP A 27 -13.56 9.01 -3.52
CA ASP A 27 -13.58 10.47 -3.65
C ASP A 27 -12.50 10.90 -4.65
N VAL A 28 -12.74 11.99 -5.36
CA VAL A 28 -11.77 12.58 -6.29
C VAL A 28 -11.71 14.08 -6.04
N ILE A 29 -10.53 14.54 -5.68
CA ILE A 29 -10.24 15.95 -5.42
C ILE A 29 -9.36 16.46 -6.55
N GLU A 30 -9.82 17.50 -7.23
CA GLU A 30 -8.99 18.25 -8.16
C GLU A 30 -8.37 19.44 -7.41
N TRP A 31 -7.05 19.59 -7.50
CA TRP A 31 -6.34 20.71 -6.90
C TRP A 31 -5.27 21.22 -7.86
N GLU A 32 -5.43 22.46 -8.31
CA GLU A 32 -4.57 23.09 -9.34
C GLU A 32 -4.43 22.18 -10.58
N ASN A 33 -3.20 21.74 -10.87
CA ASN A 33 -2.84 20.88 -11.99
C ASN A 33 -2.75 19.40 -11.61
N ARG A 34 -3.33 19.00 -10.47
CA ARG A 34 -3.25 17.65 -9.93
C ARG A 34 -4.63 17.08 -9.62
N THR A 35 -4.72 15.76 -9.65
CA THR A 35 -5.86 15.01 -9.12
C THR A 35 -5.38 14.10 -8.00
N LEU A 36 -6.11 14.11 -6.90
CA LEU A 36 -6.00 13.17 -5.81
C LEU A 36 -7.26 12.30 -5.80
N GLU A 37 -7.10 11.02 -6.13
CA GLU A 37 -8.18 10.04 -6.03
C GLU A 37 -8.00 9.22 -4.76
N LYS A 38 -9.00 9.24 -3.87
CA LYS A 38 -9.09 8.34 -2.74
C LYS A 38 -9.76 7.05 -3.20
N LEU A 39 -9.07 5.93 -3.06
CA LEU A 39 -9.60 4.65 -3.47
C LEU A 39 -9.22 3.53 -2.50
N VAL A 40 -9.91 2.42 -2.62
CA VAL A 40 -9.64 1.21 -1.85
C VAL A 40 -9.37 0.06 -2.80
N LEU A 41 -8.27 -0.65 -2.58
CA LEU A 41 -7.96 -1.87 -3.30
C LEU A 41 -8.45 -3.09 -2.51
N LYS A 42 -8.96 -4.08 -3.22
CA LYS A 42 -9.46 -5.32 -2.63
C LYS A 42 -9.02 -6.51 -3.46
N SER A 43 -8.45 -7.50 -2.78
CA SER A 43 -8.26 -8.85 -3.32
C SER A 43 -9.17 -9.83 -2.60
N PRO A 44 -9.76 -10.84 -3.27
CA PRO A 44 -10.58 -11.86 -2.62
C PRO A 44 -9.86 -12.53 -1.44
N GLY A 45 -10.54 -12.63 -0.30
CA GLY A 45 -9.98 -13.24 0.92
C GLY A 45 -8.93 -12.40 1.65
N ASN A 46 -8.69 -11.16 1.23
CA ASN A 46 -7.78 -10.22 1.86
C ASN A 46 -8.53 -8.99 2.42
N ILE A 47 -7.81 -8.18 3.20
CA ILE A 47 -8.34 -6.93 3.73
C ILE A 47 -8.45 -5.85 2.64
N LEU A 48 -9.13 -4.76 2.96
CA LEU A 48 -9.14 -3.54 2.17
C LEU A 48 -7.82 -2.78 2.36
N ILE A 49 -7.22 -2.32 1.27
CA ILE A 49 -6.00 -1.51 1.26
C ILE A 49 -6.38 -0.07 0.91
N PRO A 50 -6.38 0.86 1.88
CA PRO A 50 -6.62 2.28 1.61
C PRO A 50 -5.49 2.87 0.76
N ALA A 51 -5.85 3.65 -0.25
CA ALA A 51 -4.90 4.22 -1.18
C ALA A 51 -5.27 5.65 -1.61
N LEU A 52 -4.23 6.42 -1.94
CA LEU A 52 -4.29 7.78 -2.45
C LEU A 52 -3.50 7.83 -3.75
N LEU A 53 -4.19 8.09 -4.85
CA LEU A 53 -3.62 8.10 -6.18
C LEU A 53 -3.50 9.53 -6.70
N PHE A 54 -2.25 9.95 -6.86
CA PHE A 54 -1.91 11.27 -7.34
C PHE A 54 -1.53 11.23 -8.81
N ARG A 55 -2.02 12.20 -9.58
CA ARG A 55 -1.68 12.36 -10.99
C ARG A 55 -1.55 13.83 -11.35
N ASN A 56 -0.67 14.15 -12.28
CA ASN A 56 -0.64 15.46 -12.93
C ASN A 56 -1.67 15.48 -14.07
N ARG A 57 -2.50 16.53 -14.13
CA ARG A 57 -3.50 16.74 -15.18
C ARG A 57 -2.89 17.20 -16.50
N THR A 58 -1.81 17.97 -16.41
CA THR A 58 -1.17 18.62 -17.55
C THR A 58 -0.07 17.78 -18.19
N LYS A 59 0.50 16.82 -17.44
CA LYS A 59 1.46 15.85 -17.98
C LYS A 59 0.69 14.66 -18.52
N HIS A 60 0.32 14.72 -19.80
CA HIS A 60 -0.27 13.60 -20.54
C HIS A 60 0.75 12.52 -20.92
N ASP A 61 1.91 12.47 -20.27
CA ASP A 61 2.94 11.52 -20.65
C ASP A 61 2.56 10.11 -20.17
N HIS A 62 2.05 9.32 -21.10
CA HIS A 62 1.63 7.95 -20.85
C HIS A 62 2.84 7.03 -20.55
N ASN A 63 4.07 7.49 -20.80
CA ASN A 63 5.31 6.73 -20.62
C ASN A 63 6.07 7.03 -19.32
N GLY A 64 5.57 7.92 -18.45
CA GLY A 64 6.20 8.20 -17.16
C GLY A 64 6.14 7.02 -16.19
N GLN A 65 7.12 6.92 -15.29
CA GLN A 65 7.17 5.88 -14.26
C GLN A 65 5.97 5.98 -13.30
N SER A 66 5.51 4.84 -12.79
CA SER A 66 4.51 4.77 -11.72
C SER A 66 5.19 4.41 -10.41
N ILE A 67 4.89 5.15 -9.34
CA ILE A 67 5.57 4.99 -8.05
C ILE A 67 4.58 4.46 -7.01
N ILE A 68 4.97 3.41 -6.29
CA ILE A 68 4.30 2.99 -5.06
C ILE A 68 4.98 3.70 -3.89
N TYR A 69 4.21 4.47 -3.14
CA TYR A 69 4.68 5.20 -1.96
C TYR A 69 4.17 4.54 -0.67
N ILE A 70 5.08 4.34 0.29
CA ILE A 70 4.78 3.72 1.58
C ILE A 70 5.52 4.51 2.64
N HIS A 71 4.81 4.88 3.71
CA HIS A 71 5.39 5.64 4.81
C HIS A 71 5.00 5.02 6.15
N HIS A 72 5.90 5.02 7.13
CA HIS A 72 5.69 4.33 8.40
C HIS A 72 4.58 4.95 9.28
N GLN A 73 4.25 6.22 9.05
CA GLN A 73 3.11 6.90 9.69
C GLN A 73 1.81 6.77 8.86
N GLY A 74 1.87 6.23 7.64
CA GLY A 74 0.75 6.07 6.73
C GLY A 74 0.74 7.05 5.56
N LYS A 75 -0.18 6.81 4.63
CA LYS A 75 -0.33 7.53 3.35
C LYS A 75 -0.72 9.00 3.49
N HIS A 76 -1.30 9.39 4.63
CA HIS A 76 -1.79 10.74 4.90
C HIS A 76 -0.67 11.76 5.19
N VAL A 77 0.59 11.32 5.21
CA VAL A 77 1.78 12.18 5.43
C VAL A 77 2.10 13.05 4.19
N GLU A 78 1.12 13.19 3.29
CA GLU A 78 1.12 14.03 2.09
C GLU A 78 1.63 15.46 2.33
N ALA A 79 1.60 15.95 3.57
CA ALA A 79 2.03 17.28 3.99
C ALA A 79 3.55 17.58 3.81
N ASN A 80 4.38 16.62 3.43
CA ASN A 80 5.84 16.74 3.53
C ASN A 80 6.59 17.03 2.21
N LYS A 81 5.95 17.60 1.17
CA LYS A 81 6.53 17.87 -0.18
C LYS A 81 7.03 16.66 -0.98
N GLU A 82 7.33 15.54 -0.33
CA GLU A 82 7.91 14.34 -0.92
C GLU A 82 7.07 13.78 -2.08
N ILE A 83 5.75 13.68 -1.91
CA ILE A 83 4.85 13.21 -2.98
C ILE A 83 4.85 14.18 -4.18
N GLU A 84 4.98 15.48 -3.93
CA GLU A 84 5.04 16.48 -4.99
C GLU A 84 6.30 16.31 -5.83
N GLU A 85 7.46 16.15 -5.18
CA GLU A 85 8.76 15.91 -5.84
C GLU A 85 8.75 14.60 -6.64
N LEU A 86 8.14 13.54 -6.09
CA LEU A 86 7.97 12.27 -6.80
C LEU A 86 7.08 12.45 -8.04
N LEU A 87 6.01 13.25 -7.97
CA LEU A 87 5.12 13.55 -9.10
C LEU A 87 5.76 14.40 -10.17
N GLU A 88 6.80 15.18 -9.87
CA GLU A 88 7.49 15.98 -10.90
C GLU A 88 8.13 15.09 -11.98
N ASN A 89 8.60 13.90 -11.60
CA ASN A 89 9.33 12.99 -12.49
C ASN A 89 8.59 11.68 -12.77
N SER A 90 7.34 11.56 -12.34
CA SER A 90 6.52 10.36 -12.52
C SER A 90 5.17 10.66 -13.17
N ARG A 91 4.56 9.63 -13.76
CA ARG A 91 3.20 9.70 -14.30
C ARG A 91 2.17 9.74 -13.17
N LEU A 92 2.38 8.93 -12.14
CA LEU A 92 1.51 8.84 -10.98
C LEU A 92 2.29 8.35 -9.75
N VAL A 93 1.76 8.70 -8.58
CA VAL A 93 2.19 8.17 -7.29
C VAL A 93 0.97 7.55 -6.63
N LEU A 94 1.06 6.28 -6.24
CA LEU A 94 0.05 5.58 -5.46
C LEU A 94 0.58 5.36 -4.04
N ALA A 95 0.10 6.17 -3.11
CA ALA A 95 0.39 6.00 -1.68
C ALA A 95 -0.59 5.00 -1.06
N ILE A 96 -0.09 4.02 -0.32
CA ILE A 96 -0.92 2.98 0.31
C ILE A 96 -0.65 2.86 1.81
N ASP A 97 -1.70 2.50 2.56
CA ASP A 97 -1.57 2.00 3.92
C ASP A 97 -1.54 0.46 3.88
N VAL A 98 -0.41 -0.14 4.26
CA VAL A 98 -0.28 -1.60 4.43
C VAL A 98 -0.73 -2.03 5.83
N ARG A 99 -1.02 -3.31 6.04
CA ARG A 99 -1.52 -3.85 7.33
C ARG A 99 -0.77 -3.30 8.55
N GLY A 100 -1.51 -2.77 9.52
CA GLY A 100 -0.95 -2.22 10.77
C GLY A 100 -0.37 -0.81 10.66
N ILE A 101 -0.49 -0.15 9.51
CA ILE A 101 0.02 1.21 9.28
C ILE A 101 -1.14 2.13 8.86
N GLY A 102 -1.04 3.41 9.23
CA GLY A 102 -1.96 4.46 8.81
C GLY A 102 -3.41 4.20 9.22
N GLU A 103 -4.33 4.27 8.25
CA GLU A 103 -5.78 4.12 8.47
C GLU A 103 -6.18 2.73 8.98
N ILE A 104 -5.37 1.70 8.70
CA ILE A 104 -5.62 0.31 9.12
C ILE A 104 -4.67 -0.14 10.24
N ARG A 105 -4.21 0.83 11.04
CA ARG A 105 -3.40 0.60 12.24
C ARG A 105 -4.27 0.12 13.41
N ASP A 106 -3.73 -0.76 14.25
CA ASP A 106 -4.39 -1.15 15.49
C ASP A 106 -4.07 -0.15 16.61
N GLU A 107 -5.06 0.67 16.96
CA GLU A 107 -4.98 1.65 18.05
C GLU A 107 -5.01 1.00 19.44
N SER A 108 -5.60 -0.20 19.56
CA SER A 108 -5.88 -0.83 20.86
C SER A 108 -4.66 -1.52 21.48
N SER A 109 -3.68 -1.93 20.67
CA SER A 109 -2.47 -2.61 21.15
C SER A 109 -1.52 -1.67 21.88
N ASN A 110 -1.50 -0.39 21.52
CA ASN A 110 -0.42 0.52 21.94
C ASN A 110 -0.41 0.77 23.45
N THR A 111 -1.58 0.87 24.08
CA THR A 111 -1.69 1.11 25.54
C THR A 111 -1.06 0.00 26.38
N LYS A 112 -1.12 -1.26 25.92
CA LYS A 112 -0.62 -2.41 26.66
C LYS A 112 0.77 -2.85 26.22
N TYR A 113 1.05 -2.77 24.92
CA TYR A 113 2.24 -3.37 24.32
C TYR A 113 3.24 -2.33 23.78
N HIS A 114 2.94 -1.03 23.91
CA HIS A 114 3.73 0.06 23.33
C HIS A 114 4.04 -0.16 21.84
N SER A 115 3.11 -0.81 21.14
CA SER A 115 3.22 -1.21 19.75
C SER A 115 1.84 -1.25 19.13
N HIS A 116 1.72 -0.70 17.93
CA HIS A 116 0.52 -0.80 17.10
C HIS A 116 0.47 -2.10 16.29
N ASP A 117 1.57 -2.87 16.27
CA ASP A 117 1.67 -4.10 15.49
C ASP A 117 1.41 -5.36 16.32
N HIS A 118 1.41 -5.27 17.66
CA HIS A 118 1.47 -6.45 18.53
C HIS A 118 0.34 -7.47 18.26
N ARG A 119 -0.94 -7.06 18.33
CA ARG A 119 -2.06 -7.97 18.07
C ARG A 119 -2.08 -8.46 16.64
N VAL A 120 -1.91 -7.56 15.67
CA VAL A 120 -1.94 -7.90 14.23
C VAL A 120 -0.84 -8.92 13.90
N ASN A 121 0.37 -8.71 14.43
CA ASN A 121 1.48 -9.64 14.27
C ASN A 121 1.22 -10.98 14.97
N THR A 122 0.63 -10.97 16.17
CA THR A 122 0.26 -12.20 16.88
C THR A 122 -0.70 -13.04 16.05
N VAL A 123 -1.78 -12.44 15.54
CA VAL A 123 -2.75 -13.15 14.68
C VAL A 123 -2.08 -13.67 13.40
N SER A 124 -1.23 -12.85 12.79
CA SER A 124 -0.47 -13.19 11.59
C SER A 124 0.37 -14.47 11.77
N MET A 125 1.07 -14.57 12.90
CA MET A 125 1.84 -15.77 13.24
C MET A 125 0.96 -17.02 13.41
N HIS A 126 -0.23 -16.89 14.01
CA HIS A 126 -1.15 -18.02 14.21
C HIS A 126 -1.77 -18.54 12.91
N ILE A 127 -1.92 -17.69 11.89
CA ILE A 127 -2.40 -18.10 10.55
C ILE A 127 -1.25 -18.57 9.64
N GLY A 128 -0.01 -18.69 10.15
CA GLY A 128 1.15 -19.15 9.41
C GLY A 128 1.64 -18.16 8.33
N ARG A 129 1.28 -16.88 8.43
CA ARG A 129 1.63 -15.84 7.45
C ARG A 129 2.17 -14.64 8.19
N SER A 130 3.48 -14.41 8.15
CA SER A 130 4.10 -13.30 8.88
C SER A 130 3.47 -11.95 8.51
N LEU A 131 3.40 -11.00 9.46
CA LEU A 131 2.89 -9.66 9.16
C LEU A 131 3.70 -8.99 8.04
N PHE A 132 5.01 -9.21 8.03
CA PHE A 132 5.89 -8.74 6.95
C PHE A 132 5.47 -9.29 5.58
N GLY A 133 5.24 -10.60 5.47
CA GLY A 133 4.78 -11.19 4.21
C GLY A 133 3.40 -10.70 3.79
N GLN A 134 2.49 -10.48 4.73
CA GLN A 134 1.20 -9.87 4.41
C GLN A 134 1.34 -8.42 3.90
N ARG A 135 2.23 -7.61 4.50
CA ARG A 135 2.55 -6.27 3.98
C ARG A 135 3.14 -6.33 2.57
N VAL A 136 4.02 -7.30 2.30
CA VAL A 136 4.56 -7.54 0.94
C VAL A 136 3.44 -7.90 -0.04
N GLU A 137 2.47 -8.73 0.36
CA GLU A 137 1.29 -9.03 -0.46
C GLU A 137 0.44 -7.77 -0.72
N ASP A 138 0.26 -6.90 0.27
CA ASP A 138 -0.45 -5.63 0.09
C ASP A 138 0.25 -4.74 -0.96
N ILE A 139 1.58 -4.66 -0.92
CA ILE A 139 2.40 -3.93 -1.90
C ILE A 139 2.28 -4.54 -3.30
N LEU A 140 2.39 -5.87 -3.42
CA LEU A 140 2.27 -6.55 -4.70
C LEU A 140 0.84 -6.43 -5.28
N THR A 141 -0.17 -6.33 -4.42
CA THR A 141 -1.56 -6.03 -4.80
C THR A 141 -1.66 -4.62 -5.39
N ALA A 142 -1.02 -3.63 -4.76
CA ALA A 142 -0.97 -2.27 -5.29
C ALA A 142 -0.19 -2.19 -6.62
N ILE A 143 0.93 -2.91 -6.75
CA ILE A 143 1.68 -3.02 -8.01
C ILE A 143 0.82 -3.62 -9.11
N LYS A 144 0.03 -4.65 -8.82
CA LYS A 144 -0.85 -5.30 -9.81
C LYS A 144 -2.02 -4.42 -10.25
N TYR A 145 -2.45 -3.49 -9.42
CA TYR A 145 -3.49 -2.52 -9.76
C TYR A 145 -2.99 -1.46 -10.76
N LEU A 146 -1.75 -1.03 -10.62
CA LEU A 146 -1.09 -0.08 -11.53
C LEU A 146 -0.79 -0.71 -12.89
#